data_AF-A0A7W8W2X6-F1
#
_entry.id   AF-A0A7W8W2X6-F1
#
_cell.length_a   1.000
_cell.length_b   1.000
_cell.length_c   1.000
_cell.angle_alpha   90.00
_cell.angle_beta   90.00
_cell.angle_gamma   90.00
#
_symmetry.space_group_name_H-M   'P 1'
#
loop_
_entity.id
_entity.type
_entity.pdbx_description
1 polymer ?
#
loop_
_entity_poly.entity_id
_entity_poly.type
_entity_poly.pdbx_seq_one_letter_code
_entity_poly.pdbx_strand_id
1 'polypeptide(L)'
;MIGVAFPDARADAGQYVLAGLRRSVSATQAQAIARNMLRESAPDVVVAVDAPDAWSADLIAFVQARPRKLIVFGHMPIALADYLRYRPAALPADLSQASRSATAPSGESRESAAAVRYGALAQTLGGAPWHRPFERFDFTDEWNNLGYGAIRADGSIWALAQAPEVPAEAELAAVVVNGERQFAYGALWDAGASAVLWFNRPVGPCDSFEWRLVEQFLSGYRADALPCQPVLSELPWGYDAAITSRLDCDEDVESARPLWHAYRRLGVPFTLAVHTQNLQRGGQHDILRELLADRQQGAVLSHTATHSPNWGGSYDTAIAEGVQSAELLERATGVPVRYAVSPFHQSPPYAMRGLIDAGYAGCIGGIIRNDPEFLSARGGALAGLPAGFVGHSQQCMLHGDCMLKEGDPLAIFKQAFDTAYATNTLFGYLDHPFSERYAYGWTDEAARIDAHEQLIAYMRGKAQRPLFLHEEAALDFLRLRSLAQIVEHDGVFRVVTPFADTTPLALGVEFRGAHTKVEPGKALQ
;
A
#
# COMPACT_ATOMS: atom_id res chain seq x y z
N MET A 1 12.13 -19.83 -2.76
CA MET A 1 10.63 -19.81 -2.75
C MET A 1 10.11 -19.56 -1.33
N ILE A 2 8.96 -18.91 -1.19
CA ILE A 2 8.20 -18.60 0.03
C ILE A 2 6.86 -19.34 -0.06
N GLY A 3 6.57 -20.19 0.91
CA GLY A 3 5.30 -20.91 0.99
C GLY A 3 4.32 -20.20 1.92
N VAL A 4 3.12 -19.88 1.43
CA VAL A 4 2.05 -19.27 2.23
C VAL A 4 1.01 -20.35 2.57
N ALA A 5 0.94 -20.73 3.83
CA ALA A 5 0.05 -21.78 4.32
C ALA A 5 -1.11 -21.18 5.12
N PHE A 6 -2.34 -21.52 4.75
CA PHE A 6 -3.56 -21.08 5.43
C PHE A 6 -4.66 -22.15 5.34
N PRO A 7 -5.54 -22.26 6.34
CA PRO A 7 -6.72 -23.11 6.24
C PRO A 7 -7.76 -22.50 5.30
N ASP A 8 -8.63 -23.32 4.74
CA ASP A 8 -9.72 -22.88 3.85
C ASP A 8 -10.65 -21.86 4.52
N ALA A 9 -10.91 -22.03 5.82
CA ALA A 9 -11.68 -21.09 6.65
C ALA A 9 -11.07 -19.68 6.77
N ARG A 10 -9.84 -19.47 6.27
CA ARG A 10 -9.11 -18.21 6.22
C ARG A 10 -8.48 -17.98 4.85
N ALA A 11 -9.10 -18.52 3.80
CA ALA A 11 -8.64 -18.33 2.43
C ALA A 11 -8.60 -16.85 2.05
N ASP A 12 -9.55 -16.04 2.52
CA ASP A 12 -9.58 -14.59 2.32
C ASP A 12 -8.30 -13.91 2.83
N ALA A 13 -7.97 -14.05 4.12
CA ALA A 13 -6.74 -13.51 4.71
C ALA A 13 -5.49 -14.05 3.99
N GLY A 14 -5.48 -15.35 3.70
CA GLY A 14 -4.39 -16.01 2.97
C GLY A 14 -4.13 -15.41 1.59
N GLN A 15 -5.18 -15.09 0.82
CA GLN A 15 -5.05 -14.46 -0.49
C GLN A 15 -4.53 -13.02 -0.39
N TYR A 16 -4.99 -12.23 0.59
CA TYR A 16 -4.46 -10.88 0.81
C TYR A 16 -2.99 -10.89 1.22
N VAL A 17 -2.59 -11.81 2.10
CA VAL A 17 -1.17 -11.99 2.48
C VAL A 17 -0.32 -12.40 1.29
N LEU A 18 -0.80 -13.35 0.48
CA LEU A 18 -0.11 -13.76 -0.73
C LEU A 18 0.04 -12.61 -1.73
N ALA A 19 -1.00 -11.79 -1.91
CA ALA A 19 -0.95 -10.60 -2.74
C ALA A 19 0.06 -9.57 -2.18
N GLY A 20 0.00 -9.26 -0.88
CA GLY A 20 0.95 -8.35 -0.22
C GLY A 20 2.40 -8.79 -0.37
N LEU A 21 2.67 -10.09 -0.19
CA LEU A 21 4.00 -10.67 -0.46
C LEU A 21 4.39 -10.47 -1.91
N ARG A 22 3.49 -10.76 -2.87
CA ARG A 22 3.76 -10.63 -4.32
C ARG A 22 3.89 -9.19 -4.83
N ARG A 23 3.60 -8.18 -4.00
CA ARG A 23 3.92 -6.77 -4.29
C ARG A 23 5.35 -6.41 -3.89
N SER A 24 5.92 -7.13 -2.92
CA SER A 24 7.32 -6.98 -2.48
C SER A 24 8.27 -7.96 -3.18
N VAL A 25 7.86 -9.22 -3.35
CA VAL A 25 8.59 -10.26 -4.06
C VAL A 25 7.87 -10.63 -5.36
N SER A 26 8.52 -11.32 -6.28
CA SER A 26 7.85 -11.74 -7.52
C SER A 26 6.83 -12.87 -7.32
N ALA A 27 5.90 -13.02 -8.26
CA ALA A 27 4.89 -14.10 -8.26
C ALA A 27 5.51 -15.50 -8.29
N THR A 28 6.72 -15.66 -8.83
CA THR A 28 7.46 -16.93 -8.85
C THR A 28 8.08 -17.27 -7.49
N GLN A 29 8.32 -16.27 -6.63
CA GLN A 29 8.87 -16.49 -5.30
C GLN A 29 7.82 -16.85 -4.27
N ALA A 30 6.59 -16.33 -4.33
CA ALA A 30 5.56 -16.57 -3.31
C ALA A 30 4.36 -17.36 -3.85
N GLN A 31 4.01 -18.47 -3.19
CA GLN A 31 2.92 -19.36 -3.60
C GLN A 31 2.14 -19.88 -2.40
N ALA A 32 0.83 -20.10 -2.58
CA ALA A 32 0.04 -20.82 -1.60
C ALA A 32 0.51 -22.29 -1.55
N ILE A 33 0.62 -22.84 -0.34
CA ILE A 33 1.04 -24.23 -0.12
C ILE A 33 0.02 -24.95 0.77
N ALA A 34 -0.20 -26.22 0.49
CA ALA A 34 -0.99 -27.08 1.35
C ALA A 34 -0.17 -27.54 2.57
N ARG A 35 -0.85 -27.88 3.66
CA ARG A 35 -0.22 -28.34 4.91
C ARG A 35 0.77 -29.49 4.71
N ASN A 36 0.48 -30.45 3.81
CA ASN A 36 1.37 -31.60 3.58
C ASN A 36 2.76 -31.18 3.07
N MET A 37 2.86 -30.07 2.32
CA MET A 37 4.15 -29.56 1.88
C MET A 37 5.04 -29.12 3.06
N LEU A 38 4.47 -28.72 4.20
CA LEU A 38 5.25 -28.40 5.39
C LEU A 38 6.06 -29.61 5.90
N ARG A 39 5.60 -30.83 5.61
CA ARG A 39 6.23 -32.08 6.05
C ARG A 39 7.20 -32.65 5.02
N GLU A 40 6.80 -32.59 3.74
CA GLU A 40 7.49 -33.33 2.68
C GLU A 40 8.56 -32.50 1.97
N SER A 41 8.29 -31.22 1.75
CA SER A 41 9.07 -30.40 0.80
C SER A 41 8.99 -28.90 1.10
N ALA A 42 9.03 -28.53 2.38
CA ALA A 42 8.83 -27.16 2.81
C ALA A 42 9.92 -26.21 2.27
N PRO A 43 9.55 -25.05 1.69
CA PRO A 43 10.50 -24.02 1.29
C PRO A 43 11.22 -23.42 2.50
N ASP A 44 12.36 -22.75 2.30
CA ASP A 44 13.16 -22.16 3.39
C ASP A 44 12.49 -21.02 4.16
N VAL A 45 11.44 -20.46 3.57
CA VAL A 45 10.62 -19.44 4.18
C VAL A 45 9.16 -19.87 4.10
N VAL A 46 8.48 -19.89 5.25
CA VAL A 46 7.04 -20.17 5.34
C VAL A 46 6.33 -19.00 6.01
N VAL A 47 5.16 -18.65 5.49
CA VAL A 47 4.20 -17.72 6.11
C VAL A 47 2.95 -18.51 6.47
N ALA A 48 2.64 -18.60 7.76
CA ALA A 48 1.47 -19.28 8.29
C ALA A 48 0.42 -18.24 8.69
N VAL A 49 -0.75 -18.26 8.06
CA VAL A 49 -1.84 -17.30 8.29
C VAL A 49 -2.97 -18.01 9.04
N ASP A 50 -3.27 -17.54 10.25
CA ASP A 50 -4.28 -18.12 11.16
C ASP A 50 -4.22 -19.65 11.19
N ALA A 51 -3.01 -20.19 11.38
CA ALA A 51 -2.80 -21.63 11.35
C ALA A 51 -3.58 -22.31 12.50
N PRO A 52 -4.31 -23.41 12.23
CA PRO A 52 -4.97 -24.17 13.29
C PRO A 52 -3.98 -24.82 14.25
N ASP A 53 -4.38 -25.06 15.51
CA ASP A 53 -3.57 -25.74 16.52
C ASP A 53 -3.00 -27.08 16.06
N ALA A 54 -3.77 -27.80 15.24
CA ALA A 54 -3.35 -29.07 14.68
C ALA A 54 -2.05 -28.96 13.87
N TRP A 55 -1.66 -27.78 13.38
CA TRP A 55 -0.46 -27.56 12.57
C TRP A 55 0.79 -27.28 13.43
N SER A 56 0.64 -27.08 14.74
CA SER A 56 1.75 -26.67 15.64
C SER A 56 2.98 -27.57 15.49
N ALA A 57 2.79 -28.90 15.54
CA ALA A 57 3.89 -29.86 15.46
C ALA A 57 4.65 -29.76 14.13
N ASP A 58 3.93 -29.52 13.02
CA ASP A 58 4.53 -29.39 11.69
C ASP A 58 5.35 -28.08 11.60
N LEU A 59 4.84 -26.99 12.17
CA LEU A 59 5.55 -25.70 12.20
C LEU A 59 6.79 -25.72 13.10
N ILE A 60 6.71 -26.37 14.27
CA ILE A 60 7.88 -26.54 15.15
C ILE A 60 8.94 -27.40 14.45
N ALA A 61 8.53 -28.53 13.86
CA ALA A 61 9.44 -29.40 13.11
C ALA A 61 10.10 -28.64 11.94
N PHE A 62 9.34 -27.80 11.24
CA PHE A 62 9.86 -26.93 10.19
C PHE A 62 10.96 -25.99 10.72
N VAL A 63 10.69 -25.26 11.80
CA VAL A 63 11.62 -24.30 12.40
C VAL A 63 12.90 -25.00 12.91
N GLN A 64 12.79 -26.23 13.41
CA GLN A 64 13.92 -26.98 13.98
C GLN A 64 14.75 -27.75 12.94
N ALA A 65 14.23 -28.00 11.74
CA ALA A 65 14.86 -28.90 10.76
C ALA A 65 16.23 -28.40 10.26
N ARG A 66 16.36 -27.09 10.00
CA ARG A 66 17.57 -26.40 9.53
C ARG A 66 17.35 -24.88 9.70
N PRO A 67 18.31 -24.00 9.36
CA PRO A 67 18.05 -22.56 9.35
C PRO A 67 16.87 -22.20 8.43
N ARG A 68 15.78 -21.69 9.01
CA ARG A 68 14.54 -21.30 8.32
C ARG A 68 14.06 -19.94 8.81
N LYS A 69 13.15 -19.34 8.03
CA LYS A 69 12.35 -18.19 8.45
C LYS A 69 10.87 -18.58 8.47
N LEU A 70 10.21 -18.36 9.61
CA LEU A 70 8.77 -18.51 9.75
C LEU A 70 8.15 -17.15 10.02
N ILE A 71 7.08 -16.80 9.29
CA ILE A 71 6.22 -15.67 9.61
C ILE A 71 4.88 -16.23 10.04
N VAL A 72 4.32 -15.74 11.15
CA VAL A 72 3.00 -16.13 11.64
C VAL A 72 2.12 -14.88 11.68
N PHE A 73 0.96 -14.93 11.03
CA PHE A 73 -0.02 -13.86 11.06
C PHE A 73 -1.29 -14.33 11.77
N GLY A 74 -1.77 -13.50 12.69
CA GLY A 74 -3.00 -13.72 13.44
C GLY A 74 -2.78 -14.66 14.63
N HIS A 75 -3.57 -15.73 14.70
CA HIS A 75 -3.50 -16.66 15.82
C HIS A 75 -2.18 -17.46 15.84
N MET A 76 -1.63 -17.64 17.03
CA MET A 76 -0.44 -18.46 17.30
C MET A 76 -0.90 -19.84 17.79
N PRO A 77 -0.66 -20.92 17.03
CA PRO A 77 -1.05 -22.28 17.43
C PRO A 77 -0.51 -22.67 18.81
N ILE A 78 -1.32 -23.32 19.65
CA ILE A 78 -1.04 -23.54 21.09
C ILE A 78 0.36 -24.12 21.37
N ALA A 79 0.77 -25.21 20.72
CA ALA A 79 2.07 -25.81 21.03
C ALA A 79 3.25 -24.97 20.47
N LEU A 80 3.03 -24.21 19.39
CA LEU A 80 4.02 -23.24 18.90
C LEU A 80 4.11 -22.05 19.86
N ALA A 81 2.99 -21.63 20.43
CA ALA A 81 2.95 -20.60 21.47
C ALA A 81 3.79 -21.02 22.69
N ASP A 82 3.58 -22.24 23.21
CA ASP A 82 4.38 -22.78 24.32
C ASP A 82 5.88 -22.82 23.96
N TYR A 83 6.22 -23.29 22.75
CA TYR A 83 7.60 -23.35 22.25
C TYR A 83 8.28 -21.96 22.24
N LEU A 84 7.54 -20.92 21.90
CA LEU A 84 8.03 -19.54 21.81
C LEU A 84 7.85 -18.73 23.11
N ARG A 85 7.34 -19.36 24.18
CA ARG A 85 6.96 -18.70 25.46
C ARG A 85 5.92 -17.58 25.26
N TYR A 86 5.09 -17.72 24.24
CA TYR A 86 3.95 -16.86 23.94
C TYR A 86 2.76 -17.30 24.81
N ARG A 87 2.12 -16.35 25.49
CA ARG A 87 0.98 -16.63 26.38
C ARG A 87 -0.27 -15.99 25.82
N PRO A 88 -1.18 -16.75 25.20
CA PRO A 88 -2.41 -16.20 24.66
C PRO A 88 -3.32 -15.70 25.78
N ALA A 89 -4.03 -14.61 25.53
CA ALA A 89 -5.17 -14.18 26.35
C ALA A 89 -6.29 -13.62 25.47
N ALA A 90 -7.49 -13.55 26.02
CA ALA A 90 -8.64 -12.95 25.35
C ALA A 90 -8.47 -11.43 25.24
N LEU A 91 -8.98 -10.84 24.15
CA LEU A 91 -8.98 -9.39 23.98
C LEU A 91 -9.75 -8.71 25.12
N PRO A 92 -9.27 -7.56 25.63
CA PRO A 92 -10.03 -6.73 26.57
C PRO A 92 -11.40 -6.34 26.01
N ALA A 93 -12.44 -6.37 26.85
CA ALA A 93 -13.81 -6.13 26.42
C ALA A 93 -14.05 -4.69 25.88
N ASP A 94 -13.29 -3.73 26.39
CA ASP A 94 -13.34 -2.30 26.01
C ASP A 94 -12.49 -1.97 24.77
N LEU A 95 -11.67 -2.91 24.29
CA LEU A 95 -10.78 -2.69 23.15
C LEU A 95 -11.54 -2.31 21.88
N SER A 96 -12.72 -2.87 21.66
CA SER A 96 -13.56 -2.53 20.50
C SER A 96 -13.91 -1.04 20.48
N GLN A 97 -14.26 -0.47 21.64
CA GLN A 97 -14.50 0.96 21.75
C GLN A 97 -13.20 1.76 21.63
N ALA A 98 -12.12 1.33 22.29
CA ALA A 98 -10.83 2.02 22.24
C ALA A 98 -10.18 2.03 20.85
N SER A 99 -10.53 1.06 19.98
CA SER A 99 -10.05 0.95 18.60
C SER A 99 -10.67 1.94 17.62
N ARG A 100 -11.76 2.60 18.00
CA ARG A 100 -12.50 3.53 17.14
C ARG A 100 -12.06 4.96 17.38
N SER A 101 -11.96 5.72 16.30
CA SER A 101 -11.81 7.17 16.34
C SER A 101 -13.17 7.85 16.22
N ALA A 102 -13.29 9.05 16.79
CA ALA A 102 -14.37 9.96 16.43
C ALA A 102 -14.14 10.54 15.02
N THR A 103 -15.20 11.06 14.40
CA THR A 103 -15.15 11.85 13.17
C THR A 103 -14.25 13.08 13.35
N ALA A 104 -13.37 13.34 12.37
CA ALA A 104 -12.51 14.51 12.32
C ALA A 104 -13.27 15.74 11.77
N PRO A 105 -13.37 16.86 12.53
CA PRO A 105 -13.85 18.13 12.01
C PRO A 105 -12.88 18.72 10.97
N SER A 106 -13.36 19.57 10.06
CA SER A 106 -12.48 20.30 9.13
C SER A 106 -11.36 21.03 9.88
N GLY A 107 -10.15 20.87 9.38
CA GLY A 107 -8.90 21.44 9.89
C GLY A 107 -8.42 20.88 11.23
N GLU A 108 -8.86 19.68 11.59
CA GLU A 108 -8.41 18.92 12.75
C GLU A 108 -8.26 17.44 12.39
N SER A 109 -7.55 16.69 13.23
CA SER A 109 -7.52 15.22 13.15
C SER A 109 -8.10 14.57 14.40
N ARG A 110 -8.53 13.31 14.27
CA ARG A 110 -8.93 12.47 15.40
C ARG A 110 -8.24 11.12 15.32
N GLU A 111 -7.91 10.58 16.49
CA GLU A 111 -7.25 9.29 16.64
C GLU A 111 -7.99 8.45 17.68
N SER A 112 -7.95 7.13 17.50
CA SER A 112 -8.41 6.17 18.49
C SER A 112 -7.52 6.18 19.73
N ALA A 113 -8.10 5.85 20.90
CA ALA A 113 -7.35 5.71 22.15
C ALA A 113 -6.35 4.54 22.13
N ALA A 114 -6.65 3.50 21.36
CA ALA A 114 -5.76 2.39 21.10
C ALA A 114 -4.76 2.72 19.99
N ALA A 115 -3.51 2.34 20.19
CA ALA A 115 -2.42 2.49 19.23
C ALA A 115 -1.44 1.31 19.31
N VAL A 116 -0.67 1.12 18.26
CA VAL A 116 0.52 0.26 18.25
C VAL A 116 1.74 1.13 18.49
N ARG A 117 2.60 0.71 19.43
CA ARG A 117 3.91 1.32 19.65
C ARG A 117 5.03 0.32 19.34
N TYR A 118 5.92 0.69 18.43
CA TYR A 118 7.08 -0.10 18.07
C TYR A 118 8.27 0.18 18.99
N GLY A 119 8.92 -0.90 19.44
CA GLY A 119 10.07 -0.84 20.34
C GLY A 119 11.41 -0.77 19.59
N ALA A 120 12.49 -0.78 20.36
CA ALA A 120 13.86 -0.76 19.81
C ALA A 120 14.15 -1.97 18.91
N LEU A 121 13.54 -3.14 19.18
CA LEU A 121 13.72 -4.34 18.37
C LEU A 121 13.29 -4.15 16.91
N ALA A 122 12.33 -3.25 16.65
CA ALA A 122 11.89 -2.93 15.29
C ALA A 122 13.02 -2.39 14.40
N GLN A 123 14.01 -1.72 14.98
CA GLN A 123 15.18 -1.19 14.24
C GLN A 123 16.02 -2.29 13.61
N THR A 124 16.01 -3.50 14.16
CA THR A 124 16.71 -4.66 13.56
C THR A 124 16.11 -5.10 12.23
N LEU A 125 14.88 -4.67 11.94
CA LEU A 125 14.15 -4.87 10.70
C LEU A 125 13.93 -3.55 9.94
N GLY A 126 14.80 -2.55 10.15
CA GLY A 126 14.71 -1.25 9.48
C GLY A 126 13.50 -0.41 9.89
N GLY A 127 12.85 -0.75 11.00
CA GLY A 127 11.77 0.05 11.59
C GLY A 127 12.27 1.23 12.42
N ALA A 128 11.33 2.07 12.84
CA ALA A 128 11.56 3.18 13.75
C ALA A 128 10.65 3.05 14.99
N PRO A 129 10.78 3.91 16.03
CA PRO A 129 9.88 3.91 17.17
C PRO A 129 8.53 4.52 16.79
N TRP A 130 7.82 3.84 15.88
CA TRP A 130 6.55 4.29 15.35
C TRP A 130 5.45 4.25 16.41
N HIS A 131 4.57 5.23 16.34
CA HIS A 131 3.30 5.27 17.06
C HIS A 131 2.19 5.35 16.03
N ARG A 132 1.33 4.33 16.01
CA ARG A 132 0.28 4.18 15.01
C ARG A 132 -1.07 3.94 15.69
N PRO A 133 -1.96 4.93 15.73
CA PRO A 133 -3.35 4.73 16.13
C PRO A 133 -4.00 3.57 15.38
N PHE A 134 -4.92 2.87 16.03
CA PHE A 134 -5.71 1.82 15.38
C PHE A 134 -6.60 2.40 14.28
N GLU A 135 -7.19 3.56 14.55
CA GLU A 135 -7.96 4.34 13.59
C GLU A 135 -7.59 5.82 13.72
N ARG A 136 -7.49 6.51 12.60
CA ARG A 136 -7.23 7.94 12.52
C ARG A 136 -8.01 8.52 11.36
N PHE A 137 -8.53 9.73 11.54
CA PHE A 137 -9.14 10.50 10.47
C PHE A 137 -8.60 11.93 10.42
N ASP A 138 -8.45 12.45 9.21
CA ASP A 138 -8.05 13.84 8.90
C ASP A 138 -9.19 14.62 8.20
N PHE A 139 -10.22 13.91 7.74
CA PHE A 139 -11.46 14.48 7.25
C PHE A 139 -12.58 13.48 7.47
N THR A 140 -13.62 13.96 8.18
CA THR A 140 -14.80 13.18 8.55
C THR A 140 -14.42 11.84 9.19
N ASP A 141 -15.14 10.76 8.91
CA ASP A 141 -14.83 9.38 9.30
C ASP A 141 -14.36 8.56 8.08
N GLU A 142 -13.69 9.22 7.14
CA GLU A 142 -13.40 8.68 5.80
C GLU A 142 -11.91 8.58 5.47
N TRP A 143 -11.15 9.64 5.71
CA TRP A 143 -9.80 9.81 5.18
C TRP A 143 -8.73 9.76 6.26
N ASN A 144 -7.65 9.03 5.98
CA ASN A 144 -6.43 9.00 6.78
C ASN A 144 -5.26 9.40 5.88
N ASN A 145 -4.78 10.64 6.02
CA ASN A 145 -3.71 11.17 5.18
C ASN A 145 -2.35 10.51 5.46
N LEU A 146 -2.22 9.74 6.55
CA LEU A 146 -1.02 8.97 6.87
C LEU A 146 -0.94 7.60 6.17
N GLY A 147 -1.95 7.21 5.39
CA GLY A 147 -1.81 6.13 4.41
C GLY A 147 -1.93 4.70 4.93
N TYR A 148 -2.41 4.48 6.17
CA TYR A 148 -2.57 3.14 6.74
C TYR A 148 -4.04 2.77 7.00
N GLY A 149 -4.36 1.47 6.90
CA GLY A 149 -5.68 0.92 7.19
C GLY A 149 -6.01 0.87 8.68
N ALA A 150 -7.24 0.50 9.03
CA ALA A 150 -7.64 0.41 10.44
C ALA A 150 -7.25 -0.93 11.08
N ILE A 151 -6.85 -0.91 12.35
CA ILE A 151 -6.75 -2.11 13.19
C ILE A 151 -8.07 -2.26 13.95
N ARG A 152 -8.76 -3.38 13.73
CA ARG A 152 -10.10 -3.63 14.29
C ARG A 152 -10.06 -4.59 15.48
N ALA A 153 -11.19 -4.73 16.15
CA ALA A 153 -11.44 -5.77 17.16
C ALA A 153 -12.82 -6.43 16.94
N ASP A 154 -13.24 -6.53 15.67
CA ASP A 154 -14.56 -7.01 15.24
C ASP A 154 -14.57 -8.45 14.71
N GLY A 155 -13.43 -9.15 14.80
CA GLY A 155 -13.28 -10.53 14.32
C GLY A 155 -13.10 -10.66 12.79
N SER A 156 -13.04 -9.54 12.06
CA SER A 156 -12.65 -9.56 10.64
C SER A 156 -11.17 -9.96 10.47
N ILE A 157 -10.76 -10.21 9.23
CA ILE A 157 -9.35 -10.49 8.88
C ILE A 157 -8.39 -9.32 9.19
N TRP A 158 -8.94 -8.11 9.37
CA TRP A 158 -8.23 -6.89 9.73
C TRP A 158 -8.16 -6.65 11.24
N ALA A 159 -8.86 -7.48 12.01
CA ALA A 159 -8.92 -7.38 13.46
C ALA A 159 -7.71 -8.03 14.14
N LEU A 160 -7.51 -7.64 15.39
CA LEU A 160 -6.61 -8.35 16.29
C LEU A 160 -7.12 -9.77 16.57
N ALA A 161 -6.20 -10.73 16.65
CA ALA A 161 -6.55 -12.11 16.92
C ALA A 161 -6.68 -12.42 18.42
N GLN A 162 -5.87 -11.79 19.27
CA GLN A 162 -5.73 -12.12 20.70
C GLN A 162 -4.98 -11.03 21.48
N ALA A 163 -4.90 -11.11 22.81
CA ALA A 163 -4.16 -10.17 23.66
C ALA A 163 -3.00 -10.84 24.42
N PRO A 164 -1.92 -11.24 23.73
CA PRO A 164 -0.91 -12.08 24.35
C PRO A 164 0.15 -11.32 25.14
N GLU A 165 0.81 -12.07 26.01
CA GLU A 165 2.12 -11.71 26.54
C GLU A 165 3.23 -12.50 25.83
N VAL A 166 4.34 -11.83 25.55
CA VAL A 166 5.54 -12.43 24.96
C VAL A 166 6.76 -12.08 25.81
N PRO A 167 7.88 -12.82 25.70
CA PRO A 167 9.12 -12.42 26.36
C PRO A 167 9.55 -11.01 25.94
N ALA A 168 10.03 -10.20 26.89
CA ALA A 168 10.37 -8.80 26.64
C ALA A 168 11.45 -8.66 25.55
N GLU A 169 12.39 -9.61 25.47
CA GLU A 169 13.43 -9.66 24.44
C GLU A 169 12.90 -9.95 23.03
N ALA A 170 11.68 -10.49 22.92
CA ALA A 170 11.03 -10.81 21.65
C ALA A 170 9.99 -9.76 21.24
N GLU A 171 9.58 -8.85 22.12
CA GLU A 171 8.54 -7.86 21.82
C GLU A 171 9.03 -6.86 20.77
N LEU A 172 8.43 -6.92 19.57
CA LEU A 172 8.69 -5.99 18.48
C LEU A 172 7.84 -4.73 18.63
N ALA A 173 6.57 -4.93 19.00
CA ALA A 173 5.59 -3.88 19.16
C ALA A 173 4.50 -4.30 20.16
N ALA A 174 3.91 -3.32 20.83
CA ALA A 174 2.83 -3.53 21.79
C ALA A 174 1.61 -2.66 21.45
N VAL A 175 0.43 -3.17 21.80
CA VAL A 175 -0.79 -2.39 21.87
C VAL A 175 -0.76 -1.55 23.14
N VAL A 176 -1.00 -0.26 22.98
CA VAL A 176 -1.20 0.69 24.07
C VAL A 176 -2.61 1.27 24.00
N VAL A 177 -3.25 1.49 25.15
CA VAL A 177 -4.54 2.19 25.25
C VAL A 177 -4.33 3.33 26.23
N ASN A 178 -4.62 4.56 25.82
CA ASN A 178 -4.34 5.77 26.61
C ASN A 178 -2.89 5.85 27.12
N GLY A 179 -1.93 5.35 26.32
CA GLY A 179 -0.50 5.31 26.65
C GLY A 179 -0.06 4.13 27.51
N GLU A 180 -0.98 3.33 28.06
CA GLU A 180 -0.67 2.16 28.87
C GLU A 180 -0.55 0.90 28.03
N ARG A 181 0.55 0.15 28.18
CA ARG A 181 0.76 -1.12 27.48
C ARG A 181 -0.30 -2.14 27.93
N GLN A 182 -0.97 -2.75 26.95
CA GLN A 182 -1.98 -3.77 27.17
C GLN A 182 -1.44 -5.18 26.89
N PHE A 183 -0.90 -5.41 25.69
CA PHE A 183 -0.43 -6.72 25.23
C PHE A 183 0.46 -6.56 23.98
N ALA A 184 1.09 -7.65 23.52
CA ALA A 184 1.95 -7.62 22.35
C ALA A 184 1.17 -7.56 21.02
N TYR A 185 1.63 -6.72 20.09
CA TYR A 185 1.12 -6.62 18.72
C TYR A 185 1.99 -7.37 17.72
N GLY A 186 3.29 -7.40 17.95
CA GLY A 186 4.24 -8.12 17.11
C GLY A 186 5.44 -8.58 17.90
N ALA A 187 6.09 -9.63 17.42
CA ALA A 187 7.25 -10.21 18.08
C ALA A 187 8.22 -10.86 17.09
N LEU A 188 9.49 -10.91 17.47
CA LEU A 188 10.59 -11.49 16.71
C LEU A 188 11.41 -12.40 17.63
N TRP A 189 11.53 -13.67 17.27
CA TRP A 189 12.32 -14.65 18.01
C TRP A 189 13.45 -15.20 17.16
N ASP A 190 14.61 -15.38 17.79
CA ASP A 190 15.61 -16.33 17.33
C ASP A 190 15.31 -17.71 17.94
N ALA A 191 14.75 -18.60 17.13
CA ALA A 191 14.36 -19.96 17.52
C ALA A 191 15.47 -20.95 17.15
N GLY A 192 16.55 -20.94 17.92
CA GLY A 192 17.75 -21.73 17.62
C GLY A 192 18.46 -21.19 16.37
N ALA A 193 18.64 -22.04 15.35
CA ALA A 193 19.24 -21.65 14.08
C ALA A 193 18.28 -20.92 13.13
N SER A 194 17.00 -20.79 13.50
CA SER A 194 15.93 -20.20 12.71
C SER A 194 15.42 -18.90 13.34
N ALA A 195 14.54 -18.19 12.63
CA ALA A 195 13.84 -17.03 13.17
C ALA A 195 12.33 -17.09 12.92
N VAL A 196 11.57 -16.52 13.85
CA VAL A 196 10.11 -16.41 13.78
C VAL A 196 9.71 -14.95 13.91
N LEU A 197 8.94 -14.43 12.94
CA LEU A 197 8.29 -13.13 13.00
C LEU A 197 6.79 -13.32 13.18
N TRP A 198 6.15 -12.56 14.07
CA TRP A 198 4.72 -12.63 14.28
C TRP A 198 4.07 -11.25 14.32
N PHE A 199 2.86 -11.16 13.75
CA PHE A 199 1.96 -10.02 13.92
C PHE A 199 0.55 -10.48 14.26
N ASN A 200 -0.09 -9.75 15.16
CA ASN A 200 -1.38 -10.07 15.75
C ASN A 200 -2.58 -9.74 14.85
N ARG A 201 -2.50 -10.00 13.55
CA ARG A 201 -3.61 -9.81 12.59
C ARG A 201 -3.54 -10.91 11.53
N PRO A 202 -4.66 -11.52 11.12
CA PRO A 202 -4.67 -12.54 10.07
C PRO A 202 -3.99 -12.08 8.76
N VAL A 203 -4.22 -10.82 8.36
CA VAL A 203 -3.56 -10.22 7.18
C VAL A 203 -2.15 -9.68 7.44
N GLY A 204 -1.65 -9.76 8.68
CA GLY A 204 -0.45 -9.06 9.10
C GLY A 204 -0.58 -7.54 8.97
N PRO A 205 0.53 -6.81 8.76
CA PRO A 205 0.53 -5.36 8.55
C PRO A 205 0.50 -4.97 7.06
N CYS A 206 -0.14 -5.76 6.19
CA CYS A 206 -0.02 -5.58 4.74
C CYS A 206 -0.65 -4.30 4.19
N ASP A 207 -1.53 -3.66 4.97
CA ASP A 207 -2.26 -2.40 4.75
C ASP A 207 -1.60 -1.19 5.43
N SER A 208 -0.29 -1.25 5.68
CA SER A 208 0.43 -0.23 6.44
C SER A 208 1.92 -0.21 6.13
N PHE A 209 2.55 0.95 6.29
CA PHE A 209 4.00 1.15 6.14
C PHE A 209 4.85 0.15 6.98
N GLU A 210 4.27 -0.41 8.03
CA GLU A 210 4.84 -1.46 8.89
C GLU A 210 5.20 -2.75 8.12
N TRP A 211 4.62 -2.98 6.92
CA TRP A 211 5.00 -4.07 6.02
C TRP A 211 6.50 -4.07 5.67
N ARG A 212 7.16 -2.91 5.79
CA ARG A 212 8.62 -2.80 5.66
C ARG A 212 9.38 -3.78 6.57
N LEU A 213 8.85 -4.09 7.75
CA LEU A 213 9.45 -5.05 8.68
C LEU A 213 9.40 -6.48 8.12
N VAL A 214 8.32 -6.84 7.42
CA VAL A 214 8.19 -8.12 6.72
C VAL A 214 9.20 -8.21 5.58
N GLU A 215 9.35 -7.14 4.79
CA GLU A 215 10.33 -7.07 3.70
C GLU A 215 11.76 -7.27 4.21
N GLN A 216 12.15 -6.56 5.29
CA GLN A 216 13.50 -6.68 5.87
C GLN A 216 13.74 -8.05 6.51
N PHE A 217 12.71 -8.63 7.12
CA PHE A 217 12.80 -10.00 7.63
C PHE A 217 13.07 -10.99 6.48
N LEU A 218 12.43 -10.82 5.34
CA LEU A 218 12.63 -11.66 4.16
C LEU A 218 14.01 -11.44 3.51
N SER A 219 14.41 -10.19 3.31
CA SER A 219 15.57 -9.85 2.47
C SER A 219 16.89 -9.81 3.22
N GLY A 220 16.91 -9.44 4.50
CA GLY A 220 18.15 -9.03 5.18
C GLY A 220 18.36 -9.55 6.61
N TYR A 221 17.30 -9.91 7.35
CA TYR A 221 17.46 -10.32 8.74
C TYR A 221 18.35 -11.57 8.88
N ARG A 222 19.47 -11.41 9.60
CA ARG A 222 20.52 -12.43 9.80
C ARG A 222 20.98 -13.08 8.49
N ALA A 223 21.25 -12.27 7.46
CA ALA A 223 21.56 -12.72 6.10
C ALA A 223 22.84 -13.56 5.93
N ASP A 224 23.66 -13.65 6.97
CA ASP A 224 24.82 -14.53 7.08
C ASP A 224 24.45 -15.95 7.52
N ALA A 225 23.36 -16.12 8.27
CA ALA A 225 22.94 -17.39 8.86
C ALA A 225 21.60 -17.93 8.35
N LEU A 226 20.70 -17.06 7.87
CA LEU A 226 19.35 -17.40 7.49
C LEU A 226 19.11 -17.28 5.97
N PRO A 227 18.18 -18.07 5.42
CA PRO A 227 17.74 -17.90 4.04
C PRO A 227 17.18 -16.48 3.82
N CYS A 228 17.50 -15.89 2.68
CA CYS A 228 17.00 -14.59 2.27
C CYS A 228 16.26 -14.69 0.94
N GLN A 229 15.29 -13.81 0.73
CA GLN A 229 14.56 -13.69 -0.52
C GLN A 229 14.73 -12.27 -1.07
N PRO A 230 15.11 -12.11 -2.34
CA PRO A 230 15.19 -10.78 -2.94
C PRO A 230 13.81 -10.10 -2.95
N VAL A 231 13.80 -8.83 -2.55
CA VAL A 231 12.61 -7.95 -2.52
C VAL A 231 12.78 -6.87 -3.58
N LEU A 232 11.82 -6.74 -4.49
CA LEU A 232 11.78 -5.68 -5.50
C LEU A 232 11.40 -4.35 -4.84
N SER A 233 12.23 -3.34 -5.04
CA SER A 233 11.96 -1.99 -4.55
C SER A 233 10.70 -1.41 -5.21
N GLU A 234 9.91 -0.68 -4.43
CA GLU A 234 8.81 0.14 -4.98
C GLU A 234 9.31 1.44 -5.60
N LEU A 235 10.48 1.92 -5.17
CA LEU A 235 11.08 3.09 -5.75
C LEU A 235 11.92 2.68 -6.97
N PRO A 236 11.81 3.38 -8.10
CA PRO A 236 12.72 3.20 -9.22
C PRO A 236 14.18 3.33 -8.79
N TRP A 237 15.05 2.49 -9.37
CA TRP A 237 16.47 2.51 -9.04
C TRP A 237 17.08 3.88 -9.31
N GLY A 238 17.91 4.35 -8.35
CA GLY A 238 18.61 5.62 -8.45
C GLY A 238 17.90 6.78 -7.74
N TYR A 239 16.71 6.55 -7.20
CA TYR A 239 15.93 7.54 -6.45
C TYR A 239 15.72 7.09 -5.00
N ASP A 240 15.53 8.05 -4.10
CA ASP A 240 15.24 7.83 -2.68
C ASP A 240 13.83 8.28 -2.27
N ALA A 241 13.08 8.87 -3.20
CA ALA A 241 11.65 9.11 -3.09
C ALA A 241 11.00 9.05 -4.48
N ALA A 242 9.78 8.52 -4.56
CA ALA A 242 8.92 8.63 -5.73
C ALA A 242 7.60 9.28 -5.31
N ILE A 243 7.21 10.33 -6.02
CA ILE A 243 6.10 11.19 -5.68
C ILE A 243 5.15 11.29 -6.87
N THR A 244 3.86 11.09 -6.62
CA THR A 244 2.80 11.40 -7.56
C THR A 244 1.85 12.45 -7.00
N SER A 245 1.17 13.14 -7.91
CA SER A 245 0.09 14.06 -7.56
C SER A 245 -0.97 14.04 -8.65
N ARG A 246 -2.24 14.17 -8.27
CA ARG A 246 -3.33 14.26 -9.23
C ARG A 246 -4.41 15.22 -8.76
N LEU A 247 -5.21 15.70 -9.70
CA LEU A 247 -6.50 16.31 -9.42
C LEU A 247 -7.64 15.42 -9.88
N ASP A 248 -8.60 15.18 -9.00
CA ASP A 248 -9.85 14.48 -9.32
C ASP A 248 -10.87 15.52 -9.81
N CYS A 249 -11.15 15.48 -11.11
CA CYS A 249 -11.96 16.47 -11.82
C CYS A 249 -13.44 16.08 -11.83
N ASP A 250 -14.07 16.18 -10.66
CA ASP A 250 -15.46 15.80 -10.45
C ASP A 250 -16.45 16.71 -11.19
N GLU A 251 -16.14 18.02 -11.24
CA GLU A 251 -17.04 19.06 -11.75
C GLU A 251 -16.45 19.88 -12.93
N ASP A 252 -15.45 20.74 -12.69
CA ASP A 252 -14.85 21.60 -13.72
C ASP A 252 -13.40 21.18 -14.02
N VAL A 253 -13.13 20.78 -15.27
CA VAL A 253 -11.81 20.30 -15.69
C VAL A 253 -10.85 21.47 -15.95
N GLU A 254 -11.32 22.60 -16.47
CA GLU A 254 -10.46 23.73 -16.85
C GLU A 254 -10.00 24.55 -15.65
N SER A 255 -10.74 24.53 -14.54
CA SER A 255 -10.33 25.19 -13.29
C SER A 255 -9.06 24.57 -12.66
N ALA A 256 -8.57 23.44 -13.18
CA ALA A 256 -7.27 22.88 -12.84
C ALA A 256 -6.08 23.69 -13.41
N ARG A 257 -6.33 24.53 -14.42
CA ARG A 257 -5.29 25.23 -15.20
C ARG A 257 -4.32 26.07 -14.37
N PRO A 258 -4.76 26.88 -13.38
CA PRO A 258 -3.83 27.70 -12.61
C PRO A 258 -2.84 26.86 -11.80
N LEU A 259 -3.32 25.80 -11.12
CA LEU A 259 -2.47 24.87 -10.40
C LEU A 259 -1.56 24.08 -11.33
N TRP A 260 -2.06 23.59 -12.47
CA TRP A 260 -1.23 22.93 -13.49
C TRP A 260 -0.08 23.84 -13.96
N HIS A 261 -0.35 25.13 -14.20
CA HIS A 261 0.70 26.08 -14.54
C HIS A 261 1.74 26.27 -13.43
N ALA A 262 1.35 26.19 -12.16
CA ALA A 262 2.29 26.20 -11.04
C ALA A 262 3.21 24.97 -11.06
N TYR A 263 2.64 23.78 -11.23
CA TYR A 263 3.41 22.53 -11.35
C TYR A 263 4.39 22.57 -12.52
N ARG A 264 3.94 23.10 -13.67
CA ARG A 264 4.80 23.29 -14.85
C ARG A 264 5.98 24.24 -14.56
N ARG A 265 5.76 25.35 -13.85
CA ARG A 265 6.85 26.26 -13.42
C ARG A 265 7.86 25.56 -12.50
N LEU A 266 7.37 24.65 -11.65
CA LEU A 266 8.21 23.87 -10.75
C LEU A 266 8.91 22.69 -11.45
N GLY A 267 8.56 22.35 -12.69
CA GLY A 267 9.06 21.17 -13.39
C GLY A 267 8.56 19.86 -12.75
N VAL A 268 7.31 19.84 -12.29
CA VAL A 268 6.66 18.67 -11.69
C VAL A 268 5.59 18.16 -12.67
N PRO A 269 5.60 16.86 -13.04
CA PRO A 269 4.54 16.27 -13.86
C PRO A 269 3.16 16.37 -13.21
N PHE A 270 2.10 16.38 -14.02
CA PHE A 270 0.74 16.61 -13.55
C PHE A 270 -0.23 15.55 -14.05
N THR A 271 -1.28 15.24 -13.27
CA THR A 271 -2.29 14.25 -13.63
C THR A 271 -3.70 14.79 -13.37
N LEU A 272 -4.61 14.53 -14.31
CA LEU A 272 -6.04 14.78 -14.15
C LEU A 272 -6.82 13.46 -14.23
N ALA A 273 -7.62 13.13 -13.22
CA ALA A 273 -8.61 12.06 -13.30
C ALA A 273 -9.95 12.67 -13.68
N VAL A 274 -10.55 12.24 -14.79
CA VAL A 274 -11.68 12.97 -15.40
C VAL A 274 -12.95 12.13 -15.37
N HIS A 275 -13.98 12.71 -14.74
CA HIS A 275 -15.34 12.23 -14.87
C HIS A 275 -15.93 12.71 -16.22
N THR A 276 -16.31 11.78 -17.10
CA THR A 276 -16.54 12.12 -18.52
C THR A 276 -17.86 12.80 -18.85
N GLN A 277 -18.83 12.88 -17.93
CA GLN A 277 -19.97 13.79 -18.12
C GLN A 277 -19.52 15.26 -18.24
N ASN A 278 -18.38 15.63 -17.64
CA ASN A 278 -17.85 16.98 -17.74
C ASN A 278 -17.45 17.35 -19.18
N LEU A 279 -17.16 16.34 -20.02
CA LEU A 279 -16.80 16.55 -21.43
C LEU A 279 -18.01 16.91 -22.32
N GLN A 280 -19.24 16.70 -21.82
CA GLN A 280 -20.45 17.07 -22.55
C GLN A 280 -20.71 18.59 -22.52
N ARG A 281 -20.06 19.31 -21.60
CA ARG A 281 -20.12 20.78 -21.51
C ARG A 281 -19.16 21.35 -22.55
N GLY A 282 -19.69 22.00 -23.59
CA GLY A 282 -18.91 22.46 -24.73
C GLY A 282 -17.77 23.42 -24.34
N GLY A 283 -16.56 23.17 -24.87
CA GLY A 283 -15.42 24.10 -24.80
C GLY A 283 -14.65 24.17 -23.47
N GLN A 284 -14.84 23.23 -22.55
CA GLN A 284 -14.27 23.27 -21.19
C GLN A 284 -13.30 22.12 -20.88
N HIS A 285 -12.43 21.73 -21.81
CA HIS A 285 -11.46 20.65 -21.56
C HIS A 285 -10.26 20.65 -22.53
N ASP A 286 -9.89 21.81 -23.08
CA ASP A 286 -8.71 21.94 -23.94
C ASP A 286 -7.42 21.60 -23.17
N ILE A 287 -7.42 21.88 -21.86
CA ILE A 287 -6.38 21.48 -20.93
C ILE A 287 -6.01 20.00 -21.04
N LEU A 288 -6.96 19.10 -21.35
CA LEU A 288 -6.66 17.68 -21.47
C LEU A 288 -5.73 17.39 -22.65
N ARG A 289 -5.96 18.06 -23.78
CA ARG A 289 -5.09 17.92 -24.97
C ARG A 289 -3.75 18.60 -24.76
N GLU A 290 -3.75 19.78 -24.13
CA GLU A 290 -2.51 20.51 -23.84
C GLU A 290 -1.63 19.76 -22.82
N LEU A 291 -2.23 19.17 -21.79
CA LEU A 291 -1.53 18.36 -20.78
C LEU A 291 -0.85 17.15 -21.42
N LEU A 292 -1.51 16.52 -22.39
CA LEU A 292 -1.02 15.34 -23.08
C LEU A 292 -0.11 15.64 -24.28
N ALA A 293 0.14 16.91 -24.60
CA ALA A 293 1.04 17.30 -25.67
C ALA A 293 2.49 16.82 -25.40
N ASP A 294 2.89 16.75 -24.13
CA ASP A 294 4.08 16.06 -23.67
C ASP A 294 3.70 14.92 -22.71
N ARG A 295 3.70 13.70 -23.24
CA ARG A 295 3.35 12.47 -22.51
C ARG A 295 4.32 12.12 -21.38
N GLN A 296 5.47 12.79 -21.26
CA GLN A 296 6.38 12.61 -20.13
C GLN A 296 6.05 13.54 -18.94
N GLN A 297 5.23 14.57 -19.17
CA GLN A 297 4.91 15.60 -18.18
C GLN A 297 3.44 15.58 -17.74
N GLY A 298 2.58 14.84 -18.44
CA GLY A 298 1.14 14.85 -18.21
C GLY A 298 0.47 13.50 -18.40
N ALA A 299 -0.56 13.23 -17.59
CA ALA A 299 -1.45 12.09 -17.77
C ALA A 299 -2.92 12.46 -17.55
N VAL A 300 -3.81 11.74 -18.24
CA VAL A 300 -5.26 11.80 -18.05
C VAL A 300 -5.74 10.39 -17.73
N LEU A 301 -6.44 10.27 -16.60
CA LEU A 301 -7.01 9.02 -16.11
C LEU A 301 -8.53 9.08 -16.20
N SER A 302 -9.15 7.91 -16.28
CA SER A 302 -10.61 7.80 -16.16
C SER A 302 -11.02 7.99 -14.71
N HIS A 303 -12.01 8.84 -14.45
CA HIS A 303 -12.74 8.88 -13.18
C HIS A 303 -14.19 8.44 -13.38
N THR A 304 -14.38 7.48 -14.29
CA THR A 304 -15.66 6.88 -14.72
C THR A 304 -16.53 7.78 -15.59
N ALA A 305 -17.63 7.19 -16.10
CA ALA A 305 -18.53 7.89 -16.98
C ALA A 305 -19.42 8.85 -16.19
N THR A 306 -19.90 8.44 -15.03
CA THR A 306 -20.92 9.16 -14.24
C THR A 306 -20.49 9.55 -12.82
N HIS A 307 -19.27 9.18 -12.40
CA HIS A 307 -18.79 9.32 -11.02
C HIS A 307 -19.73 8.65 -10.01
N SER A 308 -20.33 7.52 -10.39
CA SER A 308 -21.26 6.79 -9.51
C SER A 308 -20.50 6.05 -8.38
N PRO A 309 -20.99 6.12 -7.12
CA PRO A 309 -20.48 5.29 -6.04
C PRO A 309 -20.46 3.81 -6.41
N ASN A 310 -19.46 3.08 -5.93
CA ASN A 310 -19.24 1.66 -6.18
C ASN A 310 -19.35 1.28 -7.67
N TRP A 311 -18.93 2.17 -8.58
CA TRP A 311 -18.98 1.91 -10.01
C TRP A 311 -20.40 1.56 -10.52
N GLY A 312 -21.41 2.15 -9.89
CA GLY A 312 -22.82 1.91 -10.24
C GLY A 312 -23.40 0.61 -9.70
N GLY A 313 -22.74 -0.06 -8.75
CA GLY A 313 -23.34 -1.10 -7.91
C GLY A 313 -23.36 -2.51 -8.47
N SER A 314 -22.85 -2.74 -9.70
CA SER A 314 -22.82 -4.07 -10.31
C SER A 314 -21.64 -4.23 -11.29
N TYR A 315 -21.31 -5.47 -11.63
CA TYR A 315 -20.27 -5.80 -12.61
C TYR A 315 -20.59 -5.23 -14.01
N ASP A 316 -21.82 -5.45 -14.50
CA ASP A 316 -22.24 -4.99 -15.84
C ASP A 316 -22.20 -3.46 -15.93
N THR A 317 -22.62 -2.76 -14.87
CA THR A 317 -22.53 -1.31 -14.81
C THR A 317 -21.09 -0.84 -14.79
N ALA A 318 -20.21 -1.48 -14.01
CA ALA A 318 -18.79 -1.12 -13.93
C ALA A 318 -18.08 -1.25 -15.29
N ILE A 319 -18.42 -2.28 -16.09
CA ILE A 319 -17.93 -2.40 -17.48
C ILE A 319 -18.41 -1.22 -18.32
N ALA A 320 -19.72 -0.95 -18.31
CA ALA A 320 -20.30 0.12 -19.12
C ALA A 320 -19.70 1.48 -18.78
N GLU A 321 -19.56 1.79 -17.49
CA GLU A 321 -18.89 2.99 -16.98
C GLU A 321 -17.44 3.09 -17.49
N GLY A 322 -16.69 2.00 -17.40
CA GLY A 322 -15.30 1.93 -17.83
C GLY A 322 -15.14 2.16 -19.34
N VAL A 323 -15.90 1.42 -20.16
CA VAL A 323 -15.85 1.48 -21.63
C VAL A 323 -16.28 2.87 -22.12
N GLN A 324 -17.42 3.36 -21.63
CA GLN A 324 -17.93 4.68 -22.05
C GLN A 324 -16.94 5.79 -21.69
N SER A 325 -16.36 5.75 -20.49
CA SER A 325 -15.36 6.73 -20.06
C SER A 325 -14.11 6.69 -20.95
N ALA A 326 -13.57 5.50 -21.22
CA ALA A 326 -12.39 5.33 -22.06
C ALA A 326 -12.62 5.89 -23.47
N GLU A 327 -13.74 5.55 -24.09
CA GLU A 327 -14.09 6.05 -25.43
C GLU A 327 -14.24 7.59 -25.46
N LEU A 328 -14.89 8.18 -24.46
CA LEU A 328 -15.08 9.63 -24.40
C LEU A 328 -13.76 10.38 -24.22
N LEU A 329 -12.87 9.87 -23.36
CA LEU A 329 -11.56 10.46 -23.14
C LEU A 329 -10.67 10.32 -24.37
N GLU A 330 -10.68 9.16 -25.03
CA GLU A 330 -9.94 8.98 -26.28
C GLU A 330 -10.46 9.91 -27.38
N ARG A 331 -11.78 10.09 -27.51
CA ARG A 331 -12.34 11.07 -28.46
C ARG A 331 -11.93 12.51 -28.13
N ALA A 332 -11.88 12.88 -26.86
CA ALA A 332 -11.54 14.24 -26.43
C ALA A 332 -10.04 14.55 -26.55
N THR A 333 -9.18 13.55 -26.32
CA THR A 333 -7.73 13.73 -26.21
C THR A 333 -6.93 13.20 -27.40
N GLY A 334 -7.52 12.29 -28.19
CA GLY A 334 -6.81 11.52 -29.20
C GLY A 334 -5.89 10.43 -28.63
N VAL A 335 -5.94 10.16 -27.32
CA VAL A 335 -5.08 9.15 -26.68
C VAL A 335 -5.91 8.18 -25.83
N PRO A 336 -5.73 6.85 -26.00
CA PRO A 336 -6.40 5.87 -25.17
C PRO A 336 -5.99 6.00 -23.70
N VAL A 337 -6.98 5.86 -22.82
CA VAL A 337 -6.77 5.82 -21.37
C VAL A 337 -6.51 4.39 -20.93
N ARG A 338 -5.52 4.20 -20.07
CA ARG A 338 -5.09 2.87 -19.59
C ARG A 338 -5.44 2.61 -18.12
N TYR A 339 -5.64 3.66 -17.34
CA TYR A 339 -5.81 3.58 -15.90
C TYR A 339 -6.99 4.43 -15.43
N ALA A 340 -7.54 4.07 -14.29
CA ALA A 340 -8.65 4.77 -13.67
C ALA A 340 -8.37 5.18 -12.23
N VAL A 341 -9.20 6.07 -11.71
CA VAL A 341 -9.35 6.37 -10.29
C VAL A 341 -10.77 5.97 -9.88
N SER A 342 -10.89 5.19 -8.81
CA SER A 342 -12.19 4.78 -8.26
C SER A 342 -13.00 5.97 -7.74
N PRO A 343 -14.25 6.19 -8.20
CA PRO A 343 -15.15 7.19 -7.63
C PRO A 343 -15.31 6.99 -6.13
N PHE A 344 -15.18 8.06 -5.36
CA PHE A 344 -15.21 8.02 -3.88
C PHE A 344 -14.23 7.00 -3.28
N HIS A 345 -13.19 6.65 -4.03
CA HIS A 345 -12.21 5.61 -3.70
C HIS A 345 -12.80 4.21 -3.45
N GLN A 346 -14.03 3.94 -3.91
CA GLN A 346 -14.73 2.67 -3.71
C GLN A 346 -14.38 1.66 -4.81
N SER A 347 -13.82 0.51 -4.41
CA SER A 347 -13.18 -0.45 -5.31
C SER A 347 -13.63 -1.90 -5.06
N PRO A 348 -14.94 -2.19 -5.04
CA PRO A 348 -15.42 -3.53 -4.72
C PRO A 348 -14.92 -4.56 -5.76
N PRO A 349 -14.75 -5.84 -5.37
CA PRO A 349 -14.16 -6.84 -6.25
C PRO A 349 -14.85 -7.01 -7.62
N TYR A 350 -16.18 -6.85 -7.69
CA TYR A 350 -16.90 -6.93 -8.96
C TYR A 350 -16.55 -5.76 -9.89
N ALA A 351 -16.32 -4.56 -9.35
CA ALA A 351 -16.00 -3.38 -10.15
C ALA A 351 -14.60 -3.51 -10.74
N MET A 352 -13.64 -4.00 -9.95
CA MET A 352 -12.28 -4.25 -10.43
C MET A 352 -12.24 -5.28 -11.56
N ARG A 353 -13.08 -6.33 -11.48
CA ARG A 353 -13.25 -7.28 -12.59
C ARG A 353 -13.86 -6.60 -13.83
N GLY A 354 -14.89 -5.77 -13.64
CA GLY A 354 -15.49 -5.03 -14.74
C GLY A 354 -14.50 -4.09 -15.44
N LEU A 355 -13.64 -3.40 -14.69
CA LEU A 355 -12.56 -2.57 -15.23
C LEU A 355 -11.56 -3.35 -16.08
N ILE A 356 -11.17 -4.54 -15.62
CA ILE A 356 -10.27 -5.42 -16.37
C ILE A 356 -10.91 -5.81 -17.71
N ASP A 357 -12.17 -6.21 -17.68
CA ASP A 357 -12.89 -6.61 -18.89
C ASP A 357 -13.23 -5.41 -19.80
N ALA A 358 -13.30 -4.20 -19.24
CA ALA A 358 -13.33 -2.94 -19.98
C ALA A 358 -11.97 -2.54 -20.59
N GLY A 359 -10.90 -3.29 -20.33
CA GLY A 359 -9.58 -3.12 -20.94
C GLY A 359 -8.58 -2.29 -20.13
N TYR A 360 -8.88 -1.94 -18.88
CA TYR A 360 -7.98 -1.16 -18.05
C TYR A 360 -6.80 -1.99 -17.55
N ALA A 361 -5.64 -1.33 -17.44
CA ALA A 361 -4.39 -1.89 -16.91
C ALA A 361 -4.24 -1.74 -15.39
N GLY A 362 -5.11 -0.96 -14.75
CA GLY A 362 -5.04 -0.72 -13.32
C GLY A 362 -5.95 0.40 -12.84
N CYS A 363 -6.01 0.56 -11.52
CA CYS A 363 -6.83 1.56 -10.85
C CYS A 363 -6.13 2.14 -9.62
N ILE A 364 -6.38 3.41 -9.31
CA ILE A 364 -6.02 4.04 -8.03
C ILE A 364 -7.29 4.11 -7.17
N GLY A 365 -7.19 3.73 -5.91
CA GLY A 365 -8.36 3.71 -5.05
C GLY A 365 -8.03 3.45 -3.58
N GLY A 366 -9.09 3.18 -2.81
CA GLY A 366 -9.01 2.85 -1.40
C GLY A 366 -8.78 4.05 -0.50
N ILE A 367 -9.60 4.09 0.54
CA ILE A 367 -9.44 4.90 1.76
C ILE A 367 -9.71 4.00 2.97
N ILE A 368 -9.31 4.44 4.16
CA ILE A 368 -9.43 3.68 5.43
C ILE A 368 -10.86 3.18 5.68
N ARG A 369 -11.87 3.91 5.20
CA ARG A 369 -13.29 3.54 5.32
C ARG A 369 -13.74 2.44 4.36
N ASN A 370 -13.26 2.43 3.11
CA ASN A 370 -13.94 1.72 2.02
C ASN A 370 -13.23 0.44 1.58
N ASP A 371 -11.90 0.47 1.35
CA ASP A 371 -11.21 -0.65 0.70
C ASP A 371 -9.81 -0.87 1.29
N PRO A 372 -9.69 -1.62 2.41
CA PRO A 372 -8.40 -1.87 3.07
C PRO A 372 -7.39 -2.59 2.17
N GLU A 373 -7.81 -3.32 1.14
CA GLU A 373 -6.91 -3.97 0.18
C GLU A 373 -6.04 -2.97 -0.59
N PHE A 374 -6.64 -1.88 -1.05
CA PHE A 374 -5.94 -0.85 -1.83
C PHE A 374 -4.93 -0.11 -0.96
N LEU A 375 -5.14 -0.09 0.35
CA LEU A 375 -4.24 0.52 1.34
C LEU A 375 -3.01 -0.32 1.61
N SER A 376 -2.77 -1.32 0.76
CA SER A 376 -1.57 -2.10 0.87
C SER A 376 -0.34 -1.19 0.87
N ALA A 377 0.62 -1.53 1.71
CA ALA A 377 1.86 -0.80 1.86
C ALA A 377 2.64 -0.62 0.55
N ARG A 378 2.34 -1.44 -0.46
CA ARG A 378 2.95 -1.42 -1.78
C ARG A 378 1.86 -1.42 -2.84
N GLY A 379 2.06 -0.68 -3.92
CA GLY A 379 1.27 -0.81 -5.15
C GLY A 379 1.58 -2.09 -5.92
N GLY A 380 0.81 -2.43 -6.94
CA GLY A 380 1.04 -3.61 -7.78
C GLY A 380 -0.19 -4.50 -7.88
N ALA A 381 0.01 -5.81 -8.11
CA ALA A 381 -1.08 -6.74 -8.38
C ALA A 381 -2.05 -6.86 -7.19
N LEU A 382 -3.36 -6.91 -7.47
CA LEU A 382 -4.41 -7.09 -6.46
C LEU A 382 -4.78 -8.57 -6.26
N ALA A 383 -5.30 -8.91 -5.08
CA ALA A 383 -5.67 -10.26 -4.69
C ALA A 383 -6.80 -10.80 -5.56
N GLY A 384 -6.64 -12.03 -6.05
CA GLY A 384 -7.67 -12.70 -6.86
C GLY A 384 -7.96 -12.06 -8.21
N LEU A 385 -7.13 -11.11 -8.68
CA LEU A 385 -7.23 -10.53 -10.01
C LEU A 385 -6.16 -11.10 -10.98
N PRO A 386 -6.44 -11.13 -12.29
CA PRO A 386 -5.47 -11.50 -13.32
C PRO A 386 -4.16 -10.69 -13.27
N ALA A 387 -3.07 -11.32 -13.70
CA ALA A 387 -1.78 -10.64 -13.85
C ALA A 387 -1.87 -9.50 -14.89
N GLY A 388 -1.16 -8.41 -14.62
CA GLY A 388 -1.11 -7.23 -15.50
C GLY A 388 -2.09 -6.12 -15.13
N PHE A 389 -3.05 -6.37 -14.22
CA PHE A 389 -3.82 -5.33 -13.55
C PHE A 389 -3.15 -4.95 -12.23
N VAL A 390 -2.87 -3.67 -12.04
CA VAL A 390 -2.21 -3.14 -10.84
C VAL A 390 -3.05 -2.07 -10.16
N GLY A 391 -2.90 -1.93 -8.84
CA GLY A 391 -3.42 -0.78 -8.13
C GLY A 391 -2.44 -0.24 -7.10
N HIS A 392 -2.68 0.99 -6.69
CA HIS A 392 -2.06 1.58 -5.51
C HIS A 392 -3.04 2.53 -4.84
N SER A 393 -2.78 2.90 -3.60
CA SER A 393 -3.59 3.89 -2.89
C SER A 393 -2.87 5.22 -2.80
N GLN A 394 -3.67 6.28 -2.87
CA GLN A 394 -3.27 7.65 -2.70
C GLN A 394 -4.30 8.29 -1.77
N GLN A 395 -4.14 8.02 -0.47
CA GLN A 395 -5.04 8.51 0.57
C GLN A 395 -4.77 9.95 1.00
N CYS A 396 -3.60 10.51 0.65
CA CYS A 396 -3.20 11.81 1.16
C CYS A 396 -3.98 12.91 0.42
N MET A 397 -5.10 13.34 1.00
CA MET A 397 -6.03 14.30 0.43
C MET A 397 -5.66 15.72 0.87
N LEU A 398 -4.94 16.43 -0.01
CA LEU A 398 -4.46 17.80 0.18
C LEU A 398 -5.59 18.81 -0.06
N HIS A 399 -6.70 18.68 0.66
CA HIS A 399 -7.81 19.64 0.65
C HIS A 399 -7.57 20.76 1.65
N GLY A 400 -8.13 21.94 1.39
CA GLY A 400 -8.20 23.01 2.38
C GLY A 400 -8.93 22.59 3.66
N ASP A 401 -9.95 21.73 3.54
CA ASP A 401 -10.66 21.14 4.69
C ASP A 401 -9.80 20.21 5.57
N CYS A 402 -8.67 19.72 5.04
CA CYS A 402 -7.71 18.90 5.76
C CYS A 402 -6.53 19.70 6.36
N MET A 403 -6.47 21.02 6.12
CA MET A 403 -5.40 21.87 6.62
C MET A 403 -5.55 22.15 8.11
N LEU A 404 -4.54 21.82 8.91
CA LEU A 404 -4.62 22.04 10.35
C LEU A 404 -4.82 23.52 10.68
N LYS A 405 -5.82 23.82 11.53
CA LYS A 405 -6.07 25.18 12.04
C LYS A 405 -5.01 25.66 13.01
N GLU A 406 -4.36 24.73 13.70
CA GLU A 406 -3.34 25.00 14.71
C GLU A 406 -1.98 24.48 14.24
N GLY A 407 -0.92 25.26 14.49
CA GLY A 407 0.44 24.89 14.12
C GLY A 407 0.73 25.03 12.63
N ASP A 408 1.51 24.10 12.08
CA ASP A 408 1.82 24.02 10.65
C ASP A 408 0.66 23.35 9.90
N PRO A 409 -0.06 24.08 9.01
CA PRO A 409 -1.22 23.53 8.29
C PRO A 409 -0.88 22.27 7.47
N LEU A 410 0.38 22.14 7.05
CA LEU A 410 0.85 21.05 6.20
C LEU A 410 1.46 19.88 6.99
N ALA A 411 1.44 19.90 8.33
CA ALA A 411 2.20 18.94 9.15
C ALA A 411 1.88 17.46 8.83
N ILE A 412 0.59 17.13 8.64
CA ILE A 412 0.18 15.75 8.36
C ILE A 412 0.67 15.26 6.99
N PHE A 413 0.63 16.12 5.97
CA PHE A 413 1.13 15.80 4.63
C PHE A 413 2.65 15.60 4.62
N LYS A 414 3.38 16.45 5.37
CA LYS A 414 4.82 16.31 5.58
C LYS A 414 5.15 15.01 6.32
N GLN A 415 4.37 14.65 7.33
CA GLN A 415 4.52 13.40 8.07
C GLN A 415 4.23 12.16 7.20
N ALA A 416 3.20 12.23 6.34
CA ALA A 416 2.88 11.17 5.39
C ALA A 416 4.05 10.94 4.41
N PHE A 417 4.61 12.02 3.86
CA PHE A 417 5.81 11.93 3.03
C PHE A 417 7.01 11.38 3.79
N ASP A 418 7.28 11.85 5.01
CA ASP A 418 8.38 11.36 5.84
C ASP A 418 8.27 9.85 6.10
N THR A 419 7.06 9.35 6.31
CA THR A 419 6.79 7.93 6.51
C THR A 419 7.06 7.14 5.22
N ALA A 420 6.57 7.62 4.07
CA ALA A 420 6.84 7.01 2.78
C ALA A 420 8.34 6.99 2.44
N TYR A 421 9.05 8.10 2.70
CA TYR A 421 10.49 8.23 2.55
C TYR A 421 11.25 7.22 3.44
N ALA A 422 10.90 7.15 4.73
CA ALA A 422 11.56 6.24 5.68
C ALA A 422 11.32 4.76 5.36
N THR A 423 10.26 4.43 4.63
CA THR A 423 9.84 3.05 4.34
C THR A 423 10.01 2.63 2.88
N ASN A 424 10.65 3.49 2.06
CA ASN A 424 10.87 3.29 0.62
C ASN A 424 9.57 3.00 -0.14
N THR A 425 8.54 3.79 0.13
CA THR A 425 7.18 3.63 -0.41
C THR A 425 6.87 4.75 -1.42
N LEU A 426 6.11 4.43 -2.47
CA LEU A 426 5.56 5.46 -3.36
C LEU A 426 4.65 6.41 -2.55
N PHE A 427 4.90 7.72 -2.62
CA PHE A 427 4.04 8.71 -1.99
C PHE A 427 3.14 9.38 -3.03
N GLY A 428 1.84 9.41 -2.79
CA GLY A 428 0.89 10.13 -3.62
C GLY A 428 0.00 11.04 -2.78
N TYR A 429 -0.38 12.19 -3.34
CA TYR A 429 -1.40 13.07 -2.76
C TYR A 429 -2.34 13.63 -3.83
N LEU A 430 -3.60 13.88 -3.48
CA LEU A 430 -4.63 14.36 -4.40
C LEU A 430 -5.26 15.66 -3.90
N ASP A 431 -5.86 16.41 -4.81
CA ASP A 431 -6.79 17.51 -4.52
C ASP A 431 -7.85 17.55 -5.65
N HIS A 432 -8.73 18.55 -5.67
CA HIS A 432 -9.76 18.69 -6.70
C HIS A 432 -9.73 20.10 -7.31
N PRO A 433 -10.01 20.25 -8.61
CA PRO A 433 -10.23 21.56 -9.23
C PRO A 433 -11.40 22.29 -8.57
N PHE A 434 -11.35 23.63 -8.54
CA PHE A 434 -12.47 24.41 -8.00
C PHE A 434 -13.71 24.29 -8.87
N SER A 435 -14.87 24.42 -8.26
CA SER A 435 -16.12 24.59 -9.00
C SER A 435 -16.91 25.78 -8.45
N GLU A 436 -17.99 26.15 -9.15
CA GLU A 436 -18.93 27.16 -8.64
C GLU A 436 -19.55 26.77 -7.29
N ARG A 437 -19.64 25.46 -6.99
CA ARG A 437 -20.26 24.93 -5.79
C ARG A 437 -19.30 24.82 -4.62
N TYR A 438 -18.06 24.43 -4.88
CA TYR A 438 -17.15 24.03 -3.83
C TYR A 438 -15.68 24.27 -4.20
N ALA A 439 -14.94 24.84 -3.26
CA ALA A 439 -13.50 25.06 -3.33
C ALA A 439 -12.73 24.09 -2.40
N TYR A 440 -13.34 22.98 -1.98
CA TYR A 440 -12.68 21.92 -1.20
C TYR A 440 -11.98 22.42 0.07
N GLY A 441 -12.61 23.40 0.72
CA GLY A 441 -12.13 24.05 1.95
C GLY A 441 -11.02 25.08 1.75
N TRP A 442 -10.57 25.31 0.51
CA TRP A 442 -9.62 26.36 0.19
C TRP A 442 -10.28 27.74 0.27
N THR A 443 -9.52 28.73 0.77
CA THR A 443 -10.00 30.12 0.82
C THR A 443 -10.03 30.74 -0.57
N ASP A 444 -8.97 30.52 -1.36
CA ASP A 444 -8.85 30.92 -2.75
C ASP A 444 -7.77 30.09 -3.47
N GLU A 445 -7.63 30.32 -4.77
CA GLU A 445 -6.69 29.59 -5.63
C GLU A 445 -5.23 29.88 -5.27
N ALA A 446 -4.93 31.09 -4.77
CA ALA A 446 -3.58 31.46 -4.39
C ALA A 446 -3.13 30.69 -3.14
N ALA A 447 -4.01 30.55 -2.15
CA ALA A 447 -3.77 29.73 -0.96
C ALA A 447 -3.57 28.25 -1.32
N ARG A 448 -4.36 27.71 -2.25
CA ARG A 448 -4.17 26.35 -2.77
C ARG A 448 -2.79 26.19 -3.41
N ILE A 449 -2.45 27.06 -4.35
CA ILE A 449 -1.15 27.01 -5.03
C ILE A 449 0.01 27.10 -4.03
N ASP A 450 -0.04 28.04 -3.10
CA ASP A 450 1.00 28.23 -2.07
C ASP A 450 1.22 26.96 -1.23
N ALA A 451 0.14 26.31 -0.78
CA ALA A 451 0.23 25.06 -0.03
C ALA A 451 0.89 23.92 -0.83
N HIS A 452 0.53 23.77 -2.11
CA HIS A 452 1.15 22.79 -3.01
C HIS A 452 2.64 23.11 -3.24
N GLU A 453 2.99 24.37 -3.51
CA GLU A 453 4.37 24.81 -3.72
C GLU A 453 5.22 24.56 -2.45
N GLN A 454 4.68 24.83 -1.26
CA GLN A 454 5.34 24.54 0.02
C GLN A 454 5.54 23.05 0.27
N LEU A 455 4.56 22.20 -0.02
CA LEU A 455 4.71 20.76 0.14
C LEU A 455 5.76 20.19 -0.84
N ILE A 456 5.75 20.63 -2.10
CA ILE A 456 6.77 20.26 -3.09
C ILE A 456 8.17 20.70 -2.64
N ALA A 457 8.30 21.92 -2.12
CA ALA A 457 9.56 22.42 -1.59
C ALA A 457 10.04 21.58 -0.40
N TYR A 458 9.15 21.18 0.51
CA TYR A 458 9.47 20.29 1.62
C TYR A 458 10.02 18.95 1.13
N MET A 459 9.33 18.29 0.20
CA MET A 459 9.75 16.99 -0.36
C MET A 459 11.12 17.08 -1.03
N ARG A 460 11.38 18.15 -1.79
CA ARG A 460 12.69 18.42 -2.42
C ARG A 460 13.79 18.74 -1.42
N GLY A 461 13.46 19.37 -0.29
CA GLY A 461 14.41 19.64 0.78
C GLY A 461 14.75 18.41 1.61
N LYS A 462 13.83 17.45 1.70
CA LYS A 462 13.97 16.22 2.49
C LYS A 462 14.66 15.09 1.72
N ALA A 463 14.26 14.84 0.47
CA ALA A 463 14.82 13.78 -0.37
C ALA A 463 16.06 14.26 -1.13
N GLN A 464 17.07 13.39 -1.28
CA GLN A 464 18.30 13.72 -2.01
C GLN A 464 18.13 13.58 -3.53
N ARG A 465 17.32 12.60 -3.95
CA ARG A 465 17.04 12.26 -5.35
C ARG A 465 15.54 11.99 -5.50
N PRO A 466 14.67 13.01 -5.31
CA PRO A 466 13.25 12.85 -5.50
C PRO A 466 12.92 12.64 -6.98
N LEU A 467 12.03 11.70 -7.24
CA LEU A 467 11.42 11.48 -8.55
C LEU A 467 9.95 11.89 -8.50
N PHE A 468 9.59 12.93 -9.24
CA PHE A 468 8.18 13.28 -9.45
C PHE A 468 7.67 12.62 -10.73
N LEU A 469 6.53 11.95 -10.64
CA LEU A 469 5.88 11.21 -11.74
C LEU A 469 4.43 11.66 -11.89
N HIS A 470 3.94 11.61 -13.12
CA HIS A 470 2.49 11.54 -13.36
C HIS A 470 2.01 10.10 -13.13
N GLU A 471 0.72 9.90 -12.88
CA GLU A 471 0.20 8.60 -12.44
C GLU A 471 0.39 7.47 -13.45
N GLU A 472 0.24 7.75 -14.76
CA GLU A 472 0.50 6.73 -15.79
C GLU A 472 1.92 6.15 -15.68
N ALA A 473 2.95 6.99 -15.49
CA ALA A 473 4.34 6.52 -15.38
C ALA A 473 4.58 5.72 -14.10
N ALA A 474 3.95 6.12 -12.99
CA ALA A 474 4.00 5.38 -11.73
C ALA A 474 3.33 4.00 -11.86
N LEU A 475 2.12 3.95 -12.41
CA LEU A 475 1.39 2.70 -12.65
C LEU A 475 2.07 1.80 -13.69
N ASP A 476 2.71 2.36 -14.71
CA ASP A 476 3.53 1.62 -15.67
C ASP A 476 4.74 0.97 -14.99
N PHE A 477 5.40 1.69 -14.08
CA PHE A 477 6.49 1.14 -13.28
C PHE A 477 6.01 0.04 -12.33
N LEU A 478 4.90 0.26 -11.62
CA LEU A 478 4.30 -0.76 -10.73
C LEU A 478 3.88 -2.00 -11.52
N ARG A 479 3.37 -1.83 -12.73
CA ARG A 479 3.04 -2.94 -13.65
C ARG A 479 4.31 -3.68 -14.08
N LEU A 480 5.36 -3.00 -14.53
CA LEU A 480 6.66 -3.61 -14.83
C LEU A 480 7.15 -4.44 -13.64
N ARG A 481 7.12 -3.86 -12.43
CA ARG A 481 7.51 -4.55 -11.19
C ARG A 481 6.68 -5.80 -10.94
N SER A 482 5.35 -5.71 -11.04
CA SER A 482 4.45 -6.85 -10.81
C SER A 482 4.62 -8.00 -11.79
N LEU A 483 5.09 -7.71 -13.01
CA LEU A 483 5.31 -8.68 -14.08
C LEU A 483 6.74 -9.23 -14.08
N ALA A 484 7.67 -8.60 -13.35
CA ALA A 484 9.01 -9.11 -13.17
C ALA A 484 8.99 -10.43 -12.39
N GLN A 485 9.83 -11.36 -12.82
CA GLN A 485 9.98 -12.67 -12.20
C GLN A 485 11.36 -12.77 -11.57
N ILE A 486 11.44 -13.29 -10.36
CA ILE A 486 12.71 -13.66 -9.73
C ILE A 486 12.76 -15.17 -9.70
N VAL A 487 13.74 -15.73 -10.40
CA VAL A 487 13.94 -17.16 -10.56
C VAL A 487 15.19 -17.56 -9.78
N GLU A 488 15.06 -18.62 -9.00
CA GLU A 488 16.14 -19.23 -8.25
C GLU A 488 16.63 -20.47 -9.00
N HIS A 489 17.93 -20.56 -9.26
CA HIS A 489 18.57 -21.76 -9.82
C HIS A 489 19.90 -21.98 -9.11
N ASP A 490 20.08 -23.18 -8.52
CA ASP A 490 21.27 -23.56 -7.76
C ASP A 490 21.67 -22.53 -6.67
N GLY A 491 20.68 -21.97 -5.97
CA GLY A 491 20.89 -20.96 -4.92
C GLY A 491 21.23 -19.55 -5.43
N VAL A 492 21.19 -19.34 -6.75
CA VAL A 492 21.42 -18.04 -7.39
C VAL A 492 20.08 -17.47 -7.86
N PHE A 493 19.80 -16.23 -7.47
CA PHE A 493 18.62 -15.50 -7.94
C PHE A 493 18.93 -14.68 -9.19
N ARG A 494 17.99 -14.65 -10.13
CA ARG A 494 18.02 -13.81 -11.33
C ARG A 494 16.68 -13.14 -11.52
N VAL A 495 16.70 -11.88 -11.96
CA VAL A 495 15.48 -11.15 -12.28
C VAL A 495 15.25 -11.19 -13.80
N VAL A 496 14.07 -11.60 -14.22
CA VAL A 496 13.60 -11.58 -15.60
C VAL A 496 12.50 -10.53 -15.70
N THR A 497 12.66 -9.56 -16.58
CA THR A 497 11.66 -8.53 -16.85
C THR A 497 10.90 -8.87 -18.13
N PRO A 498 9.61 -8.47 -18.25
CA PRO A 498 8.91 -8.58 -19.51
C PRO A 498 9.63 -7.78 -20.61
N PHE A 499 9.52 -8.22 -21.86
CA PHE A 499 10.13 -7.56 -23.04
C PHE A 499 9.50 -6.21 -23.42
N ALA A 500 8.44 -5.77 -22.71
CA ALA A 500 7.72 -4.56 -23.06
C ALA A 500 8.39 -3.32 -22.42
N ASP A 501 8.87 -2.40 -23.26
CA ASP A 501 9.39 -1.09 -22.87
C ASP A 501 8.23 -0.15 -22.45
N THR A 502 7.52 -0.49 -21.36
CA THR A 502 6.42 0.37 -20.85
C THR A 502 6.93 1.53 -20.00
N THR A 503 8.19 1.51 -19.57
CA THR A 503 8.78 2.58 -18.77
C THR A 503 10.30 2.63 -18.93
N PRO A 504 10.93 3.82 -18.94
CA PRO A 504 12.39 3.96 -18.94
C PRO A 504 13.00 3.72 -17.55
N LEU A 505 12.18 3.54 -16.52
CA LEU A 505 12.61 3.37 -15.14
C LEU A 505 13.16 1.96 -14.88
N ALA A 506 14.27 1.88 -14.15
CA ALA A 506 14.90 0.61 -13.81
C ALA A 506 14.42 0.08 -12.45
N LEU A 507 14.32 -1.24 -12.33
CA LEU A 507 14.01 -1.90 -11.06
C LEU A 507 15.23 -1.88 -10.13
N GLY A 508 14.97 -1.70 -8.83
CA GLY A 508 15.92 -1.96 -7.76
C GLY A 508 15.54 -3.25 -7.01
N VAL A 509 16.52 -3.92 -6.40
CA VAL A 509 16.28 -5.10 -5.58
C VAL A 509 17.08 -5.03 -4.28
N GLU A 510 16.41 -5.30 -3.18
CA GLU A 510 17.01 -5.45 -1.86
C GLU A 510 17.26 -6.93 -1.56
N PHE A 511 18.50 -7.29 -1.27
CA PHE A 511 18.90 -8.65 -0.97
C PHE A 511 20.14 -8.66 -0.07
N ARG A 512 20.05 -9.37 1.06
CA ARG A 512 21.13 -9.56 2.05
C ARG A 512 21.76 -8.25 2.53
N GLY A 513 20.95 -7.23 2.72
CA GLY A 513 21.38 -5.90 3.18
C GLY A 513 21.94 -4.99 2.08
N ALA A 514 22.02 -5.45 0.84
CA ALA A 514 22.39 -4.62 -0.31
C ALA A 514 21.15 -4.18 -1.09
N HIS A 515 21.18 -2.96 -1.63
CA HIS A 515 20.21 -2.48 -2.62
C HIS A 515 20.95 -2.29 -3.94
N THR A 516 20.55 -3.03 -4.97
CA THR A 516 21.27 -3.06 -6.27
C THR A 516 20.33 -2.80 -7.45
N LYS A 517 20.89 -2.26 -8.53
CA LYS A 517 20.17 -2.12 -9.80
C LYS A 517 19.93 -3.52 -10.37
N VAL A 518 18.71 -3.76 -10.83
CA VAL A 518 18.41 -4.96 -11.60
C VAL A 518 19.05 -4.87 -12.98
N GLU A 519 19.87 -5.87 -13.30
CA GLU A 519 20.36 -6.14 -14.65
C GLU A 519 19.67 -7.41 -15.14
N PRO A 520 18.66 -7.34 -16.03
CA PRO A 520 17.85 -8.49 -16.40
C PRO A 520 18.69 -9.70 -16.84
N GLY A 521 18.35 -10.88 -16.31
CA GLY A 521 19.03 -12.15 -16.56
C GLY A 521 20.35 -12.34 -15.83
N LYS A 522 20.93 -11.31 -15.19
CA LYS A 522 22.15 -11.46 -14.40
C LYS A 522 21.84 -11.97 -12.99
N ALA A 523 22.85 -12.61 -12.40
CA ALA A 523 22.78 -13.08 -11.03
C ALA A 523 22.77 -11.90 -10.06
N LEU A 524 21.89 -11.96 -9.06
CA LEU A 524 21.96 -11.07 -7.91
C LEU A 524 23.18 -11.45 -7.06
N GLN A 525 23.97 -10.46 -6.69
CA GLN A 525 25.17 -10.63 -5.86
C GLN A 525 24.84 -10.55 -4.38
#